data_AF-A0A7C2A2Q3-F1
#
_entry.id   AF-A0A7C2A2Q3-F1
#
_cell.length_a   1.000
_cell.length_b   1.000
_cell.length_c   1.000
_cell.angle_alpha   90.00
_cell.angle_beta   90.00
_cell.angle_gamma   90.00
#
_symmetry.space_group_name_H-M   'P 1'
#
loop_
_entity.id
_entity.type
_entity.pdbx_description
1 polymer ?
#
loop_
_entity_poly.entity_id
_entity_poly.type
_entity_poly.pdbx_seq_one_letter_code
_entity_poly.pdbx_strand_id
1 'polypeptide(L)'
;MHNEIVCLYCKSKDVVRNGFYEYKDNVEESYKCRGCGKSFLERSKSSFKGMSFSSNVILFAIRLYREFYLPSNECSTLIRDVLKVEVSG
;
A
#
# COMPACT_ATOMS: atom_id res chain seq x y z
N MET A 1 5.23 -15.68 -12.87
CA MET A 1 4.45 -14.89 -13.85
C MET A 1 5.08 -13.51 -13.93
N HIS A 2 5.78 -13.18 -15.03
CA HIS A 2 6.36 -11.85 -15.21
C HIS A 2 5.22 -10.89 -15.57
N ASN A 3 4.74 -10.12 -14.58
CA ASN A 3 3.70 -9.13 -14.80
C ASN A 3 4.30 -7.99 -15.66
N GLU A 4 3.89 -7.86 -16.92
CA GLU A 4 4.29 -6.72 -17.75
C GLU A 4 3.83 -5.41 -17.08
N ILE A 5 4.78 -4.55 -16.69
CA ILE A 5 4.48 -3.28 -16.03
C ILE A 5 4.00 -2.28 -17.07
N VAL A 6 2.69 -2.12 -17.17
CA VAL A 6 2.03 -1.10 -17.99
C VAL A 6 1.73 0.17 -17.18
N CYS A 7 1.72 1.33 -17.86
CA CYS A 7 1.37 2.60 -17.24
C CYS A 7 -0.06 2.60 -16.71
N LEU A 8 -0.24 3.03 -15.46
CA LEU A 8 -1.57 3.06 -14.82
C LEU A 8 -2.51 4.08 -15.44
N TYR A 9 -1.96 5.16 -15.99
CA TYR A 9 -2.71 6.32 -16.44
C TYR A 9 -3.06 6.26 -17.93
N CYS A 10 -2.10 5.93 -18.80
CA CYS A 10 -2.32 5.91 -20.25
C CYS A 10 -2.23 4.50 -20.87
N LYS A 11 -2.02 3.45 -20.06
CA LYS A 11 -1.88 2.05 -20.50
C LYS A 11 -0.71 1.78 -21.47
N SER A 12 0.16 2.75 -21.72
CA SER A 12 1.37 2.55 -22.50
C SER A 12 2.28 1.48 -21.88
N LYS A 13 2.92 0.69 -22.74
CA LYS A 13 3.97 -0.27 -22.37
C LYS A 13 5.34 0.39 -22.19
N ASP A 14 5.48 1.65 -22.60
CA ASP A 14 6.74 2.40 -22.50
C ASP A 14 6.91 2.97 -21.08
N VAL A 15 7.34 2.06 -20.18
CA VAL A 15 7.56 2.31 -18.75
C VAL A 15 8.98 1.91 -18.40
N VAL A 16 9.67 2.79 -17.67
CA VAL A 16 11.02 2.54 -17.15
C VAL A 16 11.04 2.61 -15.64
N ARG A 17 12.00 1.90 -15.03
CA ARG A 17 12.31 2.04 -13.59
C ARG A 17 12.82 3.46 -13.33
N ASN A 18 12.38 4.05 -12.23
CA ASN A 18 12.61 5.44 -11.84
C ASN A 18 13.06 5.52 -10.36
N GLY A 19 13.98 4.63 -9.98
CA GLY A 19 14.54 4.56 -8.63
C GLY A 19 13.59 3.96 -7.61
N PHE A 20 13.84 4.27 -6.34
CA PHE A 20 13.05 3.81 -5.21
C PHE A 20 12.36 4.99 -4.52
N TYR A 21 11.15 4.75 -4.03
CA TYR A 21 10.45 5.61 -3.13
C TYR A 21 10.58 5.05 -1.72
N GLU A 22 11.16 5.84 -0.83
CA GLU A 22 11.36 5.48 0.57
C GLU A 22 10.39 6.29 1.43
N TYR A 23 9.56 5.60 2.22
CA TYR A 23 8.69 6.24 3.21
C TYR A 23 8.60 5.37 4.47
N LYS A 24 9.08 5.94 5.58
CA LYS A 24 9.29 5.21 6.84
C LYS A 24 10.11 3.94 6.57
N ASP A 25 9.63 2.78 7.01
CA ASP A 25 10.31 1.49 6.84
C ASP A 25 9.98 0.79 5.51
N ASN A 26 9.31 1.47 4.57
CA ASN A 26 8.94 0.89 3.28
C ASN A 26 9.80 1.49 2.17
N VAL A 27 10.45 0.62 1.40
CA VAL A 27 11.16 0.96 0.17
C VAL A 27 10.42 0.30 -0.99
N GLU A 28 9.93 1.10 -1.93
CA GLU A 28 9.17 0.63 -3.10
C GLU A 28 9.82 1.05 -4.41
N GLU A 29 9.83 0.17 -5.41
CA GLU A 29 10.30 0.53 -6.74
C GLU A 29 9.31 1.52 -7.40
N SER A 30 9.85 2.61 -7.92
CA SER A 30 9.13 3.64 -8.64
C SER A 30 9.31 3.44 -10.14
N TYR A 31 8.26 3.73 -10.92
CA TYR A 31 8.24 3.63 -12.37
C TYR A 31 7.84 4.96 -12.98
N LYS A 32 8.39 5.27 -14.16
CA LYS A 32 8.02 6.44 -14.95
C LYS A 32 7.56 5.99 -16.33
N CYS A 33 6.39 6.46 -16.74
CA CYS A 33 5.93 6.27 -18.11
C CYS A 33 6.55 7.34 -19.02
N ARG A 34 7.19 6.93 -20.10
CA ARG A 34 7.74 7.86 -21.11
C ARG A 34 6.64 8.44 -22.01
N GLY A 35 5.55 7.70 -22.23
CA GLY A 35 4.43 8.16 -23.05
C GLY A 35 3.62 9.31 -22.43
N CYS A 36 3.30 9.26 -21.13
CA CYS A 36 2.55 10.33 -20.45
C CYS A 36 3.36 11.12 -19.40
N GLY A 37 4.64 10.79 -19.21
CA GLY A 37 5.54 11.47 -18.26
C GLY A 37 5.28 11.20 -16.78
N LYS A 38 4.16 10.56 -16.42
CA LYS A 38 3.77 10.33 -15.02
C LYS A 38 4.59 9.22 -14.36
N SER A 39 4.91 9.43 -13.09
CA SER A 39 5.49 8.41 -12.21
C SER A 39 4.41 7.69 -11.39
N PHE A 40 4.65 6.42 -11.09
CA PHE A 40 3.79 5.59 -10.25
C PHE A 40 4.60 4.49 -9.57
N LEU A 41 4.13 4.05 -8.40
CA LEU A 41 4.71 2.94 -7.65
C LEU A 41 4.02 1.63 -8.03
N GLU A 42 4.62 0.49 -7.72
CA GLU A 42 3.96 -0.81 -7.90
C GLU A 42 2.62 -0.87 -7.14
N ARG A 43 2.59 -0.36 -5.90
CA ARG A 43 1.36 -0.24 -5.10
C ARG A 43 0.32 0.72 -5.66
N SER A 44 0.67 1.55 -6.64
CA SER A 44 -0.31 2.44 -7.29
C SER A 44 -1.40 1.68 -8.05
N LYS A 45 -1.26 0.37 -8.27
CA LYS A 45 -2.32 -0.53 -8.76
C LYS A 45 -3.28 -1.01 -7.66
N SER A 46 -2.88 -0.92 -6.39
CA SER A 46 -3.66 -1.49 -5.28
C SER A 46 -4.79 -0.56 -4.84
N SER A 47 -5.89 -1.13 -4.34
CA SER A 47 -6.98 -0.37 -3.70
C SER A 47 -6.55 0.37 -2.43
N PHE A 48 -5.35 0.06 -1.90
CA PHE A 48 -4.76 0.68 -0.71
C PHE A 48 -3.73 1.76 -1.06
N LYS A 49 -3.71 2.23 -2.32
CA LYS A 49 -2.80 3.30 -2.76
C LYS A 49 -2.93 4.54 -1.86
N GLY A 50 -1.80 5.01 -1.34
CA GLY A 50 -1.73 6.23 -0.54
C GLY A 50 -2.13 6.06 0.93
N MET A 51 -2.43 4.84 1.36
CA MET A 51 -2.72 4.56 2.76
C MET A 51 -1.44 4.49 3.59
N SER A 52 -1.51 4.98 4.83
CA SER A 52 -0.39 5.01 5.77
C SER A 52 0.04 3.63 6.28
N PHE A 53 -0.83 2.63 6.15
CA PHE A 53 -0.62 1.27 6.64
C PHE A 53 -0.76 0.26 5.50
N SER A 54 -0.14 -0.92 5.68
CA SER A 54 -0.27 -2.01 4.71
C SER A 54 -1.72 -2.51 4.64
N SER A 55 -2.08 -3.13 3.50
CA SER A 55 -3.40 -3.72 3.31
C SER A 55 -3.79 -4.71 4.41
N ASN A 56 -2.82 -5.48 4.91
CA ASN A 56 -3.05 -6.45 6.00
C ASN A 56 -3.47 -5.75 7.30
N VAL A 57 -2.78 -4.68 7.70
CA VAL A 57 -3.12 -3.90 8.91
C VAL A 57 -4.52 -3.28 8.77
N ILE A 58 -4.83 -2.69 7.61
CA ILE A 58 -6.12 -2.04 7.36
C ILE A 58 -7.25 -3.06 7.39
N LEU A 59 -7.11 -4.19 6.69
CA LEU A 59 -8.13 -5.23 6.64
C LEU A 59 -8.33 -5.88 8.01
N PHE A 60 -7.24 -6.12 8.75
CA PHE A 60 -7.32 -6.66 10.11
C PHE A 60 -8.06 -5.71 11.05
N ALA A 61 -7.74 -4.41 11.02
CA ALA A 61 -8.43 -3.40 11.81
C ALA A 61 -9.94 -3.34 11.50
N ILE A 62 -10.31 -3.34 10.21
CA ILE A 62 -11.72 -3.36 9.78
C ILE A 62 -12.43 -4.59 10.33
N ARG A 63 -11.77 -5.75 10.30
CA ARG A 63 -12.33 -7.01 10.78
C ARG A 63 -12.59 -6.98 12.29
N LEU A 64 -11.61 -6.53 13.09
CA LEU A 64 -11.77 -6.38 14.53
C LEU A 64 -12.94 -5.45 14.89
N TYR A 65 -13.05 -4.32 14.19
CA TYR A 65 -14.10 -3.35 14.46
C TYR A 65 -15.49 -3.82 14.00
N ARG A 66 -15.60 -4.46 12.81
CA ARG A 66 -16.91 -4.79 12.23
C ARG A 66 -17.43 -6.19 12.56
N GLU A 67 -16.55 -7.19 12.60
CA GLU A 67 -16.96 -8.57 12.84
C GLU A 67 -16.96 -8.91 14.34
N PHE A 68 -16.02 -8.34 15.09
CA PHE A 68 -15.86 -8.60 16.51
C PHE A 68 -16.35 -7.44 17.40
N TYR A 69 -16.78 -6.32 16.81
CA TYR A 69 -17.31 -5.14 17.51
C TYR A 69 -16.38 -4.61 18.61
N LEU A 70 -15.08 -4.76 18.42
CA LEU A 70 -14.11 -4.30 19.41
C LEU A 70 -13.97 -2.78 19.37
N PRO A 71 -13.85 -2.12 20.53
CA PRO A 71 -13.56 -0.69 20.58
C PRO A 71 -12.15 -0.42 20.03
N SER A 72 -11.91 0.84 19.64
CA SER A 72 -10.71 1.23 18.90
C SER A 72 -9.40 1.02 19.68
N ASN A 73 -9.43 1.19 21.00
CA ASN A 73 -8.32 0.89 21.92
C ASN A 73 -7.98 -0.61 22.00
N GLU A 74 -8.98 -1.49 21.95
CA GLU A 74 -8.75 -2.94 21.90
C GLU A 74 -8.23 -3.34 20.52
N CYS A 75 -8.74 -2.72 19.45
CA CYS A 75 -8.22 -2.92 18.10
C CYS A 75 -6.75 -2.54 18.01
N SER A 76 -6.34 -1.38 18.53
CA SER A 76 -4.95 -0.94 18.50
C SER A 76 -4.02 -1.88 19.29
N THR A 77 -4.47 -2.34 20.46
CA THR A 77 -3.76 -3.32 21.27
C THR A 77 -3.54 -4.63 20.51
N LEU A 78 -4.58 -5.19 19.90
CA LEU A 78 -4.48 -6.44 19.13
C LEU A 78 -3.64 -6.30 17.86
N ILE A 79 -3.75 -5.17 17.16
CA ILE A 79 -2.91 -4.88 15.98
C ILE A 79 -1.44 -4.84 16.37
N ARG A 80 -1.10 -4.19 17.49
CA ARG A 80 0.26 -4.17 18.02
C ARG A 80 0.72 -5.58 18.40
N ASP A 81 -0.10 -6.34 19.10
CA ASP A 81 0.31 -7.64 19.64
C ASP A 81 0.49 -8.70 18.55
N VAL A 82 -0.39 -8.71 17.55
CA VAL A 82 -0.41 -9.71 16.47
C VAL A 82 0.46 -9.30 15.28
N LEU A 83 0.33 -8.05 14.81
CA LEU A 83 1.00 -7.57 13.61
C LEU A 83 2.30 -6.81 13.89
N LYS A 84 2.61 -6.52 15.17
CA LYS A 84 3.80 -5.75 15.59
C LYS A 84 3.86 -4.36 14.95
N VAL A 85 2.69 -3.74 14.75
CA VAL A 85 2.54 -2.39 14.18
C VAL A 85 1.82 -1.50 15.18
N GLU A 86 2.39 -0.33 15.48
CA GLU A 86 1.75 0.69 16.29
C GLU A 86 0.70 1.46 15.47
N VAL A 87 -0.52 1.52 15.99
CA VAL A 87 -1.63 2.30 15.42
C VAL A 87 -2.35 3.07 16.52
N SER A 88 -2.85 4.27 16.21
CA SER A 88 -3.69 5.03 17.14
C SER A 88 -5.06 4.36 17.26
N GLY A 89 -5.49 4.10 18.49
CA GLY A 89 -6.82 3.61 18.85
C GLY A 89 -7.60 4.66 19.63
#